data_AF-A0A6N7FVW8-F1
#
_entry.id   AF-A0A6N7FVW8-F1
#
_cell.length_a   1.000
_cell.length_b   1.000
_cell.length_c   1.000
_cell.angle_alpha   90.00
_cell.angle_beta   90.00
_cell.angle_gamma   90.00
#
_symmetry.space_group_name_H-M   'P 1'
#
loop_
_entity.id
_entity.type
_entity.pdbx_description
1 polymer ?
#
loop_
_entity_poly.entity_id
_entity_poly.type
_entity_poly.pdbx_seq_one_letter_code
_entity_poly.pdbx_strand_id
1 'polypeptide(L)'
;MTDRGDGLLMATTEVRHAEAARGIVEDNPTGYLATLTEAGEPFGSVTSFGLDDEGRPVLCISDIAEHTANAGRDARASLLVAEARDAGSDPLAAGRVTLVGRLLRLGAAEAAPWRGPYLARNPHAASFVDYGDFGWWRLEVSSVRYVGGYGRMGWVPAEAYAVARPDPIRSLVVGAVEHLNDDHADAMLDLAHVLAGRPAAVAATATGIDRYGLEASIDLGGQHVWARFEFPEPVGDDMAMRKAVVALVEKARSGEAPPPAATPAGAEAGPPAHRPA
;
A
#
# COMPACT_ATOMS: atom_id res chain seq x y z
N MET A 1 -10.96 -19.90 -37.93
CA MET A 1 -11.88 -20.16 -36.81
C MET A 1 -11.12 -20.90 -35.73
N THR A 2 -10.59 -20.15 -34.76
CA THR A 2 -10.29 -20.53 -33.37
C THR A 2 -9.84 -19.24 -32.72
N ASP A 3 -10.86 -18.52 -32.28
CA ASP A 3 -10.82 -17.45 -31.29
C ASP A 3 -10.08 -17.97 -30.05
N ARG A 4 -8.90 -17.40 -29.76
CA ARG A 4 -8.18 -17.62 -28.51
C ARG A 4 -8.57 -16.46 -27.62
N GLY A 5 -9.43 -16.76 -26.65
CA GLY A 5 -10.07 -15.79 -25.80
C GLY A 5 -9.09 -14.80 -25.18
N ASP A 6 -9.45 -13.53 -25.32
CA ASP A 6 -9.00 -12.45 -24.45
C ASP A 6 -9.52 -12.76 -23.03
N GLY A 7 -8.79 -13.61 -22.32
CA GLY A 7 -8.92 -13.74 -20.88
C GLY A 7 -8.44 -12.43 -20.28
N LEU A 8 -9.38 -11.61 -19.83
CA LEU A 8 -9.13 -10.41 -19.02
C LEU A 8 -8.17 -10.79 -17.89
N LEU A 9 -6.89 -10.40 -18.01
CA LEU A 9 -5.89 -10.61 -16.97
C LEU A 9 -6.27 -9.73 -15.77
N MET A 10 -7.00 -10.31 -14.82
CA MET A 10 -7.24 -9.70 -13.51
C MET A 10 -5.89 -9.42 -12.84
N ALA A 11 -5.73 -8.22 -12.28
CA ALA A 11 -4.51 -7.88 -11.57
C ALA A 11 -4.34 -8.81 -10.38
N THR A 12 -3.15 -9.41 -10.26
CA THR A 12 -2.85 -10.27 -9.12
C THR A 12 -2.88 -9.45 -7.84
N THR A 13 -3.16 -10.09 -6.71
CA THR A 13 -3.07 -9.47 -5.38
C THR A 13 -1.71 -8.81 -5.14
N GLU A 14 -0.65 -9.39 -5.70
CA GLU A 14 0.70 -8.81 -5.63
C GLU A 14 0.80 -7.45 -6.32
N VAL A 15 0.28 -7.32 -7.56
CA VAL A 15 0.27 -6.05 -8.30
C VAL A 15 -0.48 -4.97 -7.50
N ARG A 16 -1.67 -5.31 -7.00
CA ARG A 16 -2.50 -4.38 -6.21
C ARG A 16 -1.79 -3.94 -4.93
N HIS A 17 -1.16 -4.87 -4.22
CA HIS A 17 -0.39 -4.55 -3.02
C HIS A 17 0.85 -3.70 -3.34
N ALA A 18 1.51 -3.91 -4.47
CA ALA A 18 2.66 -3.11 -4.90
C ALA A 18 2.24 -1.67 -5.23
N GLU A 19 1.17 -1.47 -6.00
CA GLU A 19 0.63 -0.15 -6.33
C GLU A 19 0.15 0.58 -5.06
N ALA A 20 -0.57 -0.10 -4.17
CA ALA A 20 -1.00 0.46 -2.89
C ALA A 20 0.19 0.84 -1.99
N ALA A 21 1.21 -0.01 -1.92
CA ALA A 21 2.42 0.29 -1.16
C ALA A 21 3.15 1.52 -1.72
N ARG A 22 3.24 1.62 -3.06
CA ARG A 22 3.81 2.80 -3.73
C ARG A 22 3.03 4.07 -3.41
N GLY A 23 1.70 4.02 -3.44
CA GLY A 23 0.85 5.15 -3.06
C GLY A 23 1.12 5.63 -1.63
N ILE A 24 1.09 4.72 -0.65
CA ILE A 24 1.34 5.08 0.76
C ILE A 24 2.72 5.72 0.93
N VAL A 25 3.77 5.13 0.33
CA VAL A 25 5.13 5.66 0.45
C VAL A 25 5.27 7.02 -0.25
N GLU A 26 4.62 7.21 -1.40
CA GLU A 26 4.65 8.46 -2.15
C GLU A 26 3.88 9.59 -1.47
N ASP A 27 2.74 9.31 -0.86
CA ASP A 27 1.90 10.35 -0.26
C ASP A 27 2.36 10.73 1.17
N ASN A 28 3.23 9.93 1.81
CA ASN A 28 3.70 10.16 3.18
C ASN A 28 5.23 10.31 3.21
N PRO A 29 5.80 11.54 3.26
CA PRO A 29 7.24 11.78 3.17
C PRO A 29 8.02 11.54 4.47
N THR A 30 7.35 11.14 5.55
CA THR A 30 7.92 10.85 6.86
C THR A 30 7.71 9.39 7.21
N GLY A 31 8.72 8.75 7.79
CA GLY A 31 8.65 7.37 8.24
C GLY A 31 9.45 7.13 9.52
N TYR A 32 9.36 5.90 10.01
CA TYR A 32 10.04 5.42 11.20
C TYR A 32 11.10 4.41 10.78
N LEU A 33 12.35 4.83 10.81
CA LEU A 33 13.52 4.05 10.47
C LEU A 33 13.91 3.18 11.66
N ALA A 34 14.01 1.87 11.44
CA ALA A 34 14.60 0.94 12.38
C ALA A 34 16.02 0.56 11.91
N THR A 35 17.00 0.69 12.79
CA THR A 35 18.40 0.30 12.61
C THR A 35 18.85 -0.58 13.78
N LEU A 36 20.10 -1.05 13.79
CA LEU A 36 20.66 -1.86 14.88
C LEU A 36 21.74 -1.06 15.61
N THR A 37 21.63 -0.97 16.93
CA THR A 37 22.69 -0.40 17.79
C THR A 37 23.98 -1.21 17.70
N GLU A 38 25.05 -0.71 18.30
CA GLU A 38 26.33 -1.44 18.40
C GLU A 38 26.20 -2.81 19.11
N ALA A 39 25.31 -2.92 20.09
CA ALA A 39 25.03 -4.19 20.78
C ALA A 39 23.97 -5.06 20.05
N GLY A 40 23.41 -4.57 18.94
CA GLY A 40 22.47 -5.30 18.10
C GLY A 40 21.00 -5.14 18.50
N GLU A 41 20.65 -4.19 19.37
CA GLU A 41 19.25 -3.88 19.67
C GLU A 41 18.58 -3.12 18.51
N PRO A 42 17.28 -3.38 18.23
CA PRO A 42 16.53 -2.56 17.29
C PRO A 42 16.31 -1.15 17.83
N PHE A 43 16.72 -0.14 17.06
CA PHE A 43 16.57 1.27 17.39
C PHE A 43 15.68 1.98 16.38
N GLY A 44 14.56 2.54 16.86
CA GLY A 44 13.61 3.30 16.05
C GLY A 44 13.87 4.81 16.10
N SER A 45 13.83 5.46 14.94
CA SER A 45 13.93 6.92 14.82
C SER A 45 13.02 7.47 13.72
N VAL A 46 12.55 8.69 13.86
CA VAL A 46 11.79 9.39 12.80
C VAL A 46 12.76 9.93 11.74
N THR A 47 12.38 9.82 10.47
CA THR A 47 13.10 10.44 9.35
C THR A 47 12.14 10.93 8.27
N SER A 48 12.52 12.02 7.61
CA SER A 48 11.99 12.38 6.29
C SER A 48 12.76 11.68 5.18
N PHE A 49 12.16 11.53 4.00
CA PHE A 49 12.84 10.95 2.84
C PHE A 49 12.37 11.54 1.51
N GLY A 50 13.26 11.54 0.53
CA GLY A 50 12.98 11.60 -0.91
C GLY A 50 12.72 10.20 -1.47
N LEU A 51 12.27 10.12 -2.72
CA LEU A 51 12.07 8.86 -3.43
C LEU A 51 12.74 8.92 -4.80
N ASP A 52 13.35 7.82 -5.21
CA ASP A 52 13.76 7.64 -6.60
C ASP A 52 12.64 7.03 -7.45
N ASP A 53 12.91 6.85 -8.74
CA ASP A 53 11.92 6.31 -9.68
C ASP A 53 11.46 4.89 -9.32
N GLU A 54 12.31 4.12 -8.63
CA GLU A 54 12.03 2.78 -8.11
C GLU A 54 11.36 2.81 -6.73
N GLY A 55 11.07 3.99 -6.18
CA GLY A 55 10.40 4.15 -4.90
C GLY A 55 11.28 3.83 -3.70
N ARG A 56 12.61 3.80 -3.87
CA ARG A 56 13.56 3.63 -2.77
C ARG A 56 13.68 4.94 -1.99
N PRO A 57 13.55 4.90 -0.65
CA PRO A 57 13.78 6.07 0.18
C PRO A 57 15.22 6.57 0.08
N VAL A 58 15.39 7.87 -0.15
CA VAL A 58 16.67 8.58 -0.04
C VAL A 58 16.61 9.60 1.07
N LEU A 59 17.49 9.47 2.04
CA LEU A 59 17.52 10.22 3.29
C LEU A 59 18.69 11.19 3.28
N CYS A 60 18.51 12.36 3.91
CA CYS A 60 19.58 13.28 4.27
C CYS A 60 19.69 13.30 5.80
N ILE A 61 20.71 12.63 6.34
CA ILE A 61 20.86 12.35 7.78
C ILE A 61 22.23 12.80 8.28
N SER A 62 22.26 13.27 9.53
CA SER A 62 23.48 13.77 10.16
C SER A 62 24.45 12.62 10.47
N ASP A 63 25.74 12.81 10.20
CA ASP A 63 26.84 11.89 10.51
C ASP A 63 26.99 11.63 12.02
N ILE A 64 26.47 12.52 12.88
CA ILE A 64 26.47 12.33 14.34
C ILE A 64 25.18 11.71 14.90
N ALA A 65 24.18 11.43 14.06
CA ALA A 65 22.94 10.80 14.51
C ALA A 65 23.14 9.30 14.80
N GLU A 66 22.47 8.78 15.83
CA GLU A 66 22.57 7.37 16.23
C GLU A 66 22.23 6.42 15.06
N HIS A 67 21.16 6.69 14.32
CA HIS A 67 20.77 5.85 13.18
C HIS A 67 21.80 5.85 12.04
N THR A 68 22.60 6.93 11.88
CA THR A 68 23.66 7.01 10.87
C THR A 68 24.87 6.19 11.31
N ALA A 69 25.26 6.31 12.59
CA ALA A 69 26.30 5.49 13.18
C ALA A 69 25.94 3.99 13.16
N ASN A 70 24.66 3.67 13.41
CA ASN A 70 24.13 2.32 13.29
C ASN A 70 24.26 1.79 11.87
N ALA A 71 23.74 2.52 10.87
CA ALA A 71 23.78 2.13 9.46
C ALA A 71 25.22 1.98 8.92
N GLY A 72 26.16 2.79 9.41
CA GLY A 72 27.58 2.68 9.07
C GLY A 72 28.25 1.41 9.60
N ARG A 73 27.78 0.85 10.72
CA ARG A 73 28.27 -0.42 11.29
C ARG A 73 27.53 -1.62 10.71
N ASP A 74 26.21 -1.56 10.66
CA ASP A 74 25.34 -2.59 10.10
C ASP A 74 24.26 -1.95 9.23
N ALA A 75 24.34 -2.20 7.92
CA ALA A 75 23.43 -1.59 6.96
C ALA A 75 21.99 -2.14 7.03
N ARG A 76 21.70 -3.22 7.77
CA ARG A 76 20.33 -3.79 7.87
C ARG A 76 19.39 -2.75 8.48
N ALA A 77 18.34 -2.41 7.75
CA ALA A 77 17.37 -1.42 8.18
C ALA A 77 15.97 -1.73 7.64
N SER A 78 14.96 -1.14 8.26
CA SER A 78 13.62 -1.07 7.70
C SER A 78 13.01 0.31 7.91
N LEU A 79 12.17 0.75 6.98
CA LEU A 79 11.42 1.99 7.09
C LEU A 79 9.92 1.68 7.12
N LEU A 80 9.27 2.00 8.25
CA LEU A 80 7.82 1.97 8.36
C LEU A 80 7.25 3.32 7.91
N VAL A 81 6.32 3.28 6.96
CA VAL A 81 5.53 4.44 6.52
C VAL A 81 4.06 4.10 6.75
N ALA A 82 3.33 5.01 7.38
CA ALA A 82 1.91 4.85 7.65
C ALA A 82 1.15 6.04 7.08
N GLU A 83 -0.09 5.80 6.64
CA GLU A 83 -0.99 6.85 6.20
C GLU A 83 -1.24 7.86 7.33
N ALA A 84 -1.36 9.13 6.94
CA ALA A 84 -1.91 10.15 7.81
C ALA A 84 -3.34 9.78 8.23
N ARG A 85 -3.69 10.14 9.46
CA ARG A 85 -4.95 9.77 10.09
C ARG A 85 -5.45 10.89 10.98
N ASP A 86 -6.76 11.06 11.04
CA ASP A 86 -7.36 12.04 11.94
C ASP A 86 -7.19 11.63 13.40
N ALA A 87 -7.12 12.64 14.27
CA ALA A 87 -7.06 12.42 15.71
C ALA A 87 -8.30 11.65 16.19
N GLY A 88 -8.08 10.55 16.93
CA GLY A 88 -9.16 9.71 17.47
C GLY A 88 -9.68 8.61 16.55
N SER A 89 -9.27 8.56 15.27
CA SER A 89 -9.58 7.43 14.38
C SER A 89 -8.87 6.14 14.84
N ASP A 90 -9.25 4.97 14.36
CA ASP A 90 -8.58 3.71 14.70
C ASP A 90 -7.20 3.57 13.99
N PRO A 91 -6.08 3.46 14.72
CA PRO A 91 -4.74 3.37 14.11
C PRO A 91 -4.53 2.10 13.30
N LEU A 92 -5.26 1.02 13.59
CA LEU A 92 -5.12 -0.25 12.88
C LEU A 92 -5.94 -0.29 11.59
N ALA A 93 -6.82 0.68 11.37
CA ALA A 93 -7.54 0.84 10.11
C ALA A 93 -6.69 1.52 9.01
N ALA A 94 -5.72 2.37 9.40
CA ALA A 94 -4.86 3.09 8.46
C ALA A 94 -3.87 2.15 7.75
N GLY A 95 -3.67 2.35 6.45
CA GLY A 95 -2.67 1.64 5.66
C GLY A 95 -1.24 1.92 6.16
N ARG A 96 -0.38 0.90 6.07
CA ARG A 96 1.05 1.01 6.34
C ARG A 96 1.89 0.06 5.51
N VAL A 97 3.13 0.48 5.29
CA VAL A 97 4.15 -0.23 4.52
C VAL A 97 5.43 -0.30 5.35
N THR A 98 6.02 -1.48 5.46
CA THR A 98 7.40 -1.62 5.93
C THR A 98 8.29 -1.98 4.75
N LEU A 99 9.20 -1.08 4.38
CA LEU A 99 10.26 -1.32 3.42
C LEU A 99 11.44 -1.94 4.18
N VAL A 100 11.86 -3.14 3.81
CA VAL A 100 12.98 -3.85 4.45
C VAL A 100 14.15 -3.89 3.49
N GLY A 101 15.35 -3.65 3.98
CA GLY A 101 16.52 -3.64 3.11
C GLY A 101 17.82 -3.21 3.78
N ARG A 102 18.65 -2.52 3.01
CA ARG A 102 19.97 -2.03 3.44
C ARG A 102 20.08 -0.52 3.27
N LEU A 103 20.36 0.21 4.34
CA LEU A 103 20.60 1.66 4.27
C LEU A 103 22.08 1.91 3.94
N LEU A 104 22.35 2.40 2.74
CA LEU A 104 23.71 2.57 2.21
C LEU A 104 23.99 4.04 1.93
N ARG A 105 25.22 4.49 2.24
CA ARG A 105 25.66 5.86 1.92
C ARG A 105 25.88 6.00 0.43
N LEU A 106 25.34 7.07 -0.15
CA LEU A 106 25.53 7.38 -1.57
C LEU A 106 26.90 7.97 -1.82
N GLY A 107 27.52 7.59 -2.94
CA GLY A 107 28.72 8.25 -3.44
C GLY A 107 28.43 9.67 -3.94
N ALA A 108 29.46 10.50 -4.08
CA ALA A 108 29.30 11.91 -4.48
C ALA A 108 28.52 12.10 -5.79
N ALA A 109 28.75 11.23 -6.78
CA ALA A 109 28.04 11.28 -8.07
C ALA A 109 26.55 10.94 -7.94
N GLU A 110 26.20 9.95 -7.12
CA GLU A 110 24.81 9.57 -6.86
C GLU A 110 24.09 10.60 -5.99
N ALA A 111 24.82 11.26 -5.08
CA ALA A 111 24.31 12.27 -4.16
C ALA A 111 24.01 13.62 -4.83
N ALA A 112 24.83 14.03 -5.82
CA ALA A 112 24.75 15.33 -6.48
C ALA A 112 23.33 15.77 -6.94
N PRO A 113 22.49 14.91 -7.55
CA PRO A 113 21.16 15.31 -8.00
C PRO A 113 20.11 15.44 -6.89
N TRP A 114 20.35 14.93 -5.68
CA TRP A 114 19.28 14.73 -4.69
C TRP A 114 18.77 15.98 -3.99
N ARG A 115 19.59 17.03 -3.91
CA ARG A 115 19.22 18.25 -3.17
C ARG A 115 17.87 18.82 -3.62
N GLY A 116 17.65 18.94 -4.93
CA GLY A 116 16.41 19.50 -5.50
C GLY A 116 15.17 18.65 -5.19
N PRO A 117 15.11 17.39 -5.64
CA PRO A 117 13.99 16.48 -5.38
C PRO A 117 13.69 16.30 -3.90
N TYR A 118 14.72 16.20 -3.05
CA TYR A 118 14.54 16.04 -1.62
C TYR A 118 13.89 17.28 -0.98
N LEU A 119 14.33 18.49 -1.32
CA LEU A 119 13.76 19.73 -0.81
C LEU A 119 12.34 20.01 -1.32
N ALA A 120 12.03 19.61 -2.55
CA ALA A 120 10.67 19.71 -3.09
C ALA A 120 9.67 18.92 -2.24
N ARG A 121 10.11 17.77 -1.71
CA ARG A 121 9.32 16.90 -0.83
C ARG A 121 9.43 17.27 0.65
N ASN A 122 10.57 17.81 1.08
CA ASN A 122 10.90 18.12 2.48
C ASN A 122 11.40 19.56 2.64
N PRO A 123 10.55 20.60 2.52
CA PRO A 123 10.99 21.99 2.54
C PRO A 123 11.72 22.41 3.84
N HIS A 124 11.35 21.82 4.98
CA HIS A 124 11.96 22.08 6.28
C HIS A 124 13.46 21.70 6.33
N ALA A 125 13.90 20.78 5.48
CA ALA A 125 15.29 20.35 5.40
C ALA A 125 16.23 21.41 4.84
N ALA A 126 15.73 22.49 4.24
CA ALA A 126 16.54 23.63 3.81
C ALA A 126 17.37 24.23 4.95
N SER A 127 16.96 24.03 6.21
CA SER A 127 17.70 24.47 7.39
C SER A 127 18.99 23.70 7.67
N PHE A 128 19.15 22.47 7.17
CA PHE A 128 20.28 21.58 7.52
C PHE A 128 20.90 20.82 6.33
N VAL A 129 20.25 20.74 5.17
CA VAL A 129 20.68 19.88 4.04
C VAL A 129 22.08 20.22 3.49
N ASP A 130 22.51 21.48 3.66
CA ASP A 130 23.81 21.97 3.19
C ASP A 130 24.89 21.95 4.30
N TYR A 131 24.58 21.40 5.48
CA TYR A 131 25.56 21.28 6.56
C TYR A 131 26.58 20.18 6.24
N GLY A 132 27.85 20.42 6.59
CA GLY A 132 28.96 19.52 6.26
C GLY A 132 28.92 18.18 7.01
N ASP A 133 28.10 18.07 8.05
CA ASP A 133 27.87 16.86 8.83
C ASP A 133 26.58 16.12 8.40
N PHE A 134 25.98 16.43 7.25
CA PHE A 134 24.86 15.68 6.70
C PHE A 134 25.26 14.92 5.43
N GLY A 135 24.80 13.67 5.33
CA GLY A 135 25.08 12.77 4.22
C GLY A 135 23.83 12.22 3.56
N TRP A 136 23.96 11.83 2.29
CA TRP A 136 22.90 11.19 1.52
C TRP A 136 22.99 9.67 1.63
N TRP A 137 21.87 9.03 1.94
CA TRP A 137 21.77 7.58 2.12
C TRP A 137 20.54 7.06 1.39
N ARG A 138 20.63 5.87 0.79
CA ARG A 138 19.51 5.21 0.11
C ARG A 138 19.20 3.89 0.80
N LEU A 139 17.92 3.63 1.04
CA LEU A 139 17.44 2.31 1.45
C LEU A 139 17.29 1.44 0.19
N GLU A 140 18.21 0.51 -0.01
CA GLU A 140 18.07 -0.54 -1.02
C GLU A 140 17.03 -1.55 -0.55
N VAL A 141 15.83 -1.47 -1.13
CA VAL A 141 14.67 -2.28 -0.73
C VAL A 141 14.82 -3.71 -1.24
N SER A 142 14.77 -4.69 -0.34
CA SER A 142 14.82 -6.13 -0.69
C SER A 142 13.46 -6.83 -0.57
N SER A 143 12.55 -6.28 0.24
CA SER A 143 11.19 -6.79 0.36
C SER A 143 10.28 -5.74 0.97
N VAL A 144 8.99 -5.81 0.66
CA VAL A 144 7.99 -4.86 1.15
C VAL A 144 6.88 -5.60 1.88
N ARG A 145 6.54 -5.14 3.08
CA ARG A 145 5.38 -5.62 3.83
C ARG A 145 4.27 -4.59 3.74
N TYR A 146 3.23 -4.88 2.96
CA TYR A 146 2.04 -4.05 2.86
C TYR A 146 0.95 -4.54 3.81
N VAL A 147 0.30 -3.60 4.51
CA VAL A 147 -0.89 -3.87 5.29
C VAL A 147 -1.85 -2.69 5.12
N GLY A 148 -2.98 -2.87 4.44
CA GLY A 148 -3.90 -1.80 4.03
C GLY A 148 -5.11 -1.59 4.94
N GLY A 149 -4.93 -1.57 6.26
CA GLY A 149 -6.03 -1.63 7.23
C GLY A 149 -6.43 -3.07 7.59
N TYR A 150 -7.71 -3.31 7.85
CA TYR A 150 -8.20 -4.64 8.21
C TYR A 150 -8.30 -5.56 6.98
N GLY A 151 -7.93 -6.83 7.14
CA GLY A 151 -8.14 -7.86 6.12
C GLY A 151 -7.23 -7.83 4.88
N ARG A 152 -6.45 -6.75 4.66
CA ARG A 152 -5.59 -6.57 3.48
C ARG A 152 -4.14 -6.55 3.87
N MET A 153 -3.41 -7.62 3.55
CA MET A 153 -1.99 -7.68 3.87
C MET A 153 -1.26 -8.64 2.93
N GLY A 154 -0.03 -8.30 2.57
CA GLY A 154 0.84 -9.21 1.85
C GLY A 154 2.32 -8.83 1.94
N TRP A 155 3.17 -9.77 1.56
CA TRP A 155 4.54 -9.47 1.16
C TRP A 155 4.53 -9.13 -0.33
N VAL A 156 5.34 -8.15 -0.71
CA VAL A 156 5.53 -7.70 -2.08
C VAL A 156 7.02 -7.82 -2.40
N PRO A 157 7.40 -8.52 -3.48
CA PRO A 157 8.79 -8.59 -3.94
C PRO A 157 9.33 -7.20 -4.33
N ALA A 158 10.64 -6.99 -4.17
CA ALA A 158 11.25 -5.70 -4.47
C ALA A 158 11.09 -5.30 -5.94
N GLU A 159 11.17 -6.27 -6.85
CA GLU A 159 11.01 -6.08 -8.29
C GLU A 159 9.60 -5.60 -8.65
N ALA A 160 8.56 -6.15 -8.00
CA ALA A 160 7.18 -5.72 -8.19
C ALA A 160 6.97 -4.28 -7.67
N TYR A 161 7.53 -3.97 -6.50
CA TYR A 161 7.49 -2.63 -5.93
C TYR A 161 8.23 -1.58 -6.79
N ALA A 162 9.40 -1.94 -7.36
CA ALA A 162 10.23 -1.03 -8.14
C ALA A 162 9.52 -0.56 -9.43
N VAL A 163 8.81 -1.46 -10.10
CA VAL A 163 8.10 -1.15 -11.35
C VAL A 163 6.67 -0.63 -11.13
N ALA A 164 6.08 -0.88 -9.95
CA ALA A 164 4.76 -0.38 -9.62
C ALA A 164 4.68 1.14 -9.61
N ARG A 165 3.48 1.66 -9.83
CA ARG A 165 3.15 3.09 -9.71
C ARG A 165 1.97 3.24 -8.78
N PRO A 166 1.83 4.37 -8.07
CA PRO A 166 0.63 4.62 -7.30
C PRO A 166 -0.63 4.47 -8.16
N ASP A 167 -1.69 3.94 -7.55
CA ASP A 167 -2.99 3.85 -8.19
C ASP A 167 -3.44 5.25 -8.67
N PRO A 168 -3.87 5.40 -9.94
CA PRO A 168 -4.25 6.70 -10.51
C PRO A 168 -5.50 7.32 -9.87
N ILE A 169 -6.38 6.50 -9.27
CA ILE A 169 -7.61 6.97 -8.65
C ILE A 169 -7.48 7.16 -7.13
N ARG A 170 -6.30 6.92 -6.52
CA ARG A 170 -6.12 6.91 -5.06
C ARG A 170 -6.61 8.18 -4.35
N SER A 171 -6.48 9.35 -4.98
CA SER A 171 -6.93 10.64 -4.42
C SER A 171 -8.46 10.78 -4.37
N LEU A 172 -9.18 9.93 -5.11
CA LEU A 172 -10.65 9.91 -5.18
C LEU A 172 -11.26 8.93 -4.17
N VAL A 173 -10.49 7.95 -3.70
CA VAL A 173 -11.00 6.77 -3.00
C VAL A 173 -11.73 7.12 -1.70
N VAL A 174 -11.18 8.03 -0.89
CA VAL A 174 -11.79 8.41 0.40
C VAL A 174 -13.21 8.93 0.19
N GLY A 175 -13.37 9.97 -0.63
CA GLY A 175 -14.67 10.56 -0.90
C GLY A 175 -15.62 9.62 -1.65
N ALA A 176 -15.10 8.74 -2.52
CA ALA A 176 -15.93 7.75 -3.21
C ALA A 176 -16.49 6.67 -2.24
N VAL A 177 -15.66 6.19 -1.31
CA VAL A 177 -16.08 5.23 -0.29
C VAL A 177 -17.09 5.84 0.68
N GLU A 178 -16.86 7.08 1.13
CA GLU A 178 -17.80 7.83 1.97
C GLU A 178 -19.15 7.99 1.26
N HIS A 179 -19.16 8.49 0.02
CA HIS A 179 -20.38 8.67 -0.77
C HIS A 179 -21.14 7.35 -0.98
N LEU A 180 -20.45 6.24 -1.27
CA LEU A 180 -21.09 4.93 -1.43
C LEU A 180 -21.76 4.47 -0.13
N ASN A 181 -21.10 4.67 1.00
CA ASN A 181 -21.62 4.24 2.29
C ASN A 181 -22.78 5.11 2.79
N ASP A 182 -22.74 6.42 2.52
CA ASP A 182 -23.76 7.37 2.96
C ASP A 182 -25.03 7.28 2.10
N ASP A 183 -24.88 7.18 0.77
CA ASP A 183 -25.99 7.36 -0.17
C ASP A 183 -26.45 6.06 -0.86
N HIS A 184 -25.65 4.98 -0.81
CA HIS A 184 -25.86 3.77 -1.64
C HIS A 184 -25.76 2.45 -0.85
N ALA A 185 -26.15 2.46 0.42
CA ALA A 185 -26.14 1.25 1.27
C ALA A 185 -27.01 0.11 0.71
N ASP A 186 -28.12 0.42 0.03
CA ASP A 186 -28.98 -0.54 -0.67
C ASP A 186 -28.23 -1.22 -1.83
N ALA A 187 -27.52 -0.44 -2.64
CA ALA A 187 -26.71 -0.95 -3.74
C ALA A 187 -25.58 -1.85 -3.23
N MET A 188 -24.91 -1.48 -2.14
CA MET A 188 -23.90 -2.33 -1.51
C MET A 188 -24.48 -3.67 -1.03
N LEU A 189 -25.71 -3.65 -0.50
CA LEU A 189 -26.41 -4.85 -0.08
C LEU A 189 -26.79 -5.74 -1.28
N ASP A 190 -27.21 -5.16 -2.40
CA ASP A 190 -27.44 -5.88 -3.67
C ASP A 190 -26.17 -6.63 -4.11
N LEU A 191 -25.00 -5.97 -4.06
CA LEU A 191 -23.72 -6.60 -4.39
C LEU A 191 -23.42 -7.78 -3.45
N ALA A 192 -23.63 -7.62 -2.14
CA ALA A 192 -23.42 -8.67 -1.16
C ALA A 192 -24.34 -9.87 -1.38
N HIS A 193 -25.62 -9.63 -1.62
CA HIS A 193 -26.61 -10.69 -1.84
C HIS A 193 -26.32 -11.48 -3.10
N VAL A 194 -26.06 -10.78 -4.21
CA VAL A 194 -25.99 -11.41 -5.54
C VAL A 194 -24.57 -11.78 -5.91
N LEU A 195 -23.65 -10.81 -5.92
CA LEU A 195 -22.30 -11.04 -6.44
C LEU A 195 -21.39 -11.75 -5.43
N ALA A 196 -21.57 -11.52 -4.13
CA ALA A 196 -20.85 -12.25 -3.09
C ALA A 196 -21.58 -13.55 -2.65
N GLY A 197 -22.79 -13.80 -3.14
CA GLY A 197 -23.60 -14.97 -2.79
C GLY A 197 -23.91 -15.03 -1.29
N ARG A 198 -24.23 -13.88 -0.68
CA ARG A 198 -24.55 -13.75 0.76
C ARG A 198 -25.99 -13.23 0.95
N PRO A 199 -27.04 -13.99 0.61
CA PRO A 199 -28.43 -13.53 0.71
C PRO A 199 -28.89 -13.24 2.15
N ALA A 200 -28.15 -13.72 3.16
CA ALA A 200 -28.41 -13.45 4.57
C ALA A 200 -27.73 -12.16 5.09
N ALA A 201 -27.04 -11.42 4.23
CA ALA A 201 -26.40 -10.18 4.66
C ALA A 201 -27.44 -9.15 5.11
N VAL A 202 -27.15 -8.50 6.23
CA VAL A 202 -27.99 -7.43 6.80
C VAL A 202 -27.44 -6.04 6.49
N ALA A 203 -26.14 -5.94 6.21
CA ALA A 203 -25.47 -4.73 5.75
C ALA A 203 -24.23 -5.08 4.92
N ALA A 204 -23.81 -4.16 4.06
CA ALA A 204 -22.54 -4.20 3.37
C ALA A 204 -21.95 -2.79 3.30
N THR A 205 -20.69 -2.65 3.70
CA THR A 205 -19.99 -1.37 3.80
C THR A 205 -18.78 -1.41 2.87
N ALA A 206 -18.68 -0.44 1.95
CA ALA A 206 -17.50 -0.25 1.14
C ALA A 206 -16.32 0.10 2.04
N THR A 207 -15.19 -0.58 1.85
CA THR A 207 -13.97 -0.38 2.67
C THR A 207 -12.77 0.04 1.85
N GLY A 208 -12.89 0.03 0.54
CA GLY A 208 -11.83 0.47 -0.36
C GLY A 208 -12.25 0.34 -1.81
N ILE A 209 -11.63 1.16 -2.65
CA ILE A 209 -11.71 1.06 -4.09
C ILE A 209 -10.26 1.17 -4.59
N ASP A 210 -9.90 0.32 -5.53
CA ASP A 210 -8.70 0.48 -6.36
C ASP A 210 -9.12 0.47 -7.82
N ARG A 211 -8.18 0.75 -8.72
CA ARG A 211 -8.46 0.82 -10.15
C ARG A 211 -9.03 -0.47 -10.74
N TYR A 212 -8.95 -1.59 -10.02
CA TYR A 212 -9.43 -2.88 -10.48
C TYR A 212 -10.76 -3.29 -9.85
N GLY A 213 -11.20 -2.67 -8.76
CA GLY A 213 -12.45 -3.09 -8.13
C GLY A 213 -12.80 -2.38 -6.82
N LEU A 214 -13.95 -2.81 -6.29
CA LEU A 214 -14.54 -2.36 -5.03
C LEU A 214 -14.40 -3.46 -3.97
N GLU A 215 -14.07 -3.07 -2.75
CA GLU A 215 -13.95 -3.97 -1.59
C GLU A 215 -15.00 -3.60 -0.55
N ALA A 216 -15.54 -4.62 0.12
CA ALA A 216 -16.59 -4.45 1.11
C ALA A 216 -16.45 -5.39 2.31
N SER A 217 -16.88 -4.91 3.48
CA SER A 217 -17.22 -5.72 4.64
C SER A 217 -18.71 -6.03 4.60
N ILE A 218 -19.08 -7.31 4.70
CA ILE A 218 -20.46 -7.78 4.70
C ILE A 218 -20.80 -8.28 6.10
N ASP A 219 -21.85 -7.72 6.70
CA ASP A 219 -22.37 -8.13 7.99
C ASP A 219 -23.46 -9.21 7.81
N LEU A 220 -23.26 -10.37 8.46
CA LEU A 220 -24.17 -11.51 8.51
C LEU A 220 -24.83 -11.65 9.90
N GLY A 221 -25.18 -10.53 10.53
CA GLY A 221 -25.84 -10.51 11.85
C GLY A 221 -24.84 -10.57 13.02
N GLY A 222 -23.76 -9.79 12.93
CA GLY A 222 -22.66 -9.72 13.89
C GLY A 222 -21.40 -10.49 13.48
N GLN A 223 -21.46 -11.24 12.38
CA GLN A 223 -20.29 -11.86 11.74
C GLN A 223 -19.92 -11.09 10.48
N HIS A 224 -18.69 -10.59 10.40
CA HIS A 224 -18.18 -9.88 9.23
C HIS A 224 -17.41 -10.82 8.28
N VAL A 225 -17.69 -10.70 6.98
CA VAL A 225 -16.92 -11.35 5.92
C VAL A 225 -16.46 -10.33 4.89
N TRP A 226 -15.28 -10.52 4.32
CA TRP A 226 -14.71 -9.62 3.31
C TRP A 226 -15.08 -10.09 1.90
N ALA A 227 -15.46 -9.15 1.03
CA ALA A 227 -15.74 -9.38 -0.37
C ALA A 227 -15.02 -8.37 -1.26
N ARG A 228 -14.73 -8.79 -2.49
CA ARG A 228 -14.18 -7.95 -3.54
C ARG A 228 -15.00 -8.15 -4.81
N PHE A 229 -15.29 -7.05 -5.48
CA PHE A 229 -16.05 -6.98 -6.71
C PHE A 229 -15.15 -6.37 -7.79
N GLU A 230 -14.68 -7.19 -8.73
CA GLU A 230 -13.78 -6.75 -9.79
C GLU A 230 -14.53 -5.95 -10.85
N PHE A 231 -13.94 -4.82 -11.26
CA PHE A 231 -14.38 -4.07 -12.42
C PHE A 231 -14.08 -4.86 -13.70
N PRO A 232 -14.89 -4.66 -14.77
CA PRO A 232 -14.64 -5.32 -16.05
C PRO A 232 -13.31 -4.91 -16.70
N GLU A 233 -12.86 -3.68 -16.45
CA GLU A 233 -11.60 -3.14 -16.97
C GLU A 233 -10.98 -2.20 -15.92
N PRO A 234 -9.63 -2.06 -15.89
CA PRO A 234 -8.99 -1.10 -15.00
C PRO A 234 -9.42 0.33 -15.29
N VAL A 235 -9.79 1.07 -14.25
CA VAL A 235 -10.16 2.49 -14.36
C VAL A 235 -8.95 3.40 -14.15
N GLY A 236 -9.06 4.65 -14.59
CA GLY A 236 -7.98 5.63 -14.46
C GLY A 236 -8.43 7.02 -13.99
N ASP A 237 -9.74 7.25 -13.86
CA ASP A 237 -10.31 8.54 -13.48
C ASP A 237 -11.69 8.36 -12.79
N ASP A 238 -12.23 9.46 -12.27
CA ASP A 238 -13.51 9.49 -11.55
C ASP A 238 -14.69 8.99 -12.40
N MET A 239 -14.75 9.39 -13.67
CA MET A 239 -15.87 9.03 -14.54
C MET A 239 -15.87 7.53 -14.83
N ALA A 240 -14.69 6.97 -15.14
CA ALA A 240 -14.52 5.53 -15.36
C ALA A 240 -14.82 4.73 -14.09
N MET A 241 -14.35 5.18 -12.93
CA MET A 241 -14.63 4.57 -11.63
C MET A 241 -16.13 4.54 -11.33
N ARG A 242 -16.83 5.68 -11.44
CA ARG A 242 -18.29 5.75 -11.22
C ARG A 242 -19.04 4.82 -12.16
N LYS A 243 -18.69 4.82 -13.45
CA LYS A 243 -19.29 3.93 -14.45
C LYS A 243 -19.08 2.46 -14.11
N ALA A 244 -17.88 2.09 -13.64
CA ALA A 244 -17.57 0.71 -13.26
C ALA A 244 -18.34 0.25 -12.03
N VAL A 245 -18.50 1.12 -11.01
CA VAL A 245 -19.32 0.83 -9.83
C VAL A 245 -20.80 0.67 -10.21
N VAL A 246 -21.34 1.56 -11.06
CA VAL A 246 -22.72 1.42 -11.57
C VAL A 246 -22.91 0.10 -12.30
N ALA A 247 -21.94 -0.30 -13.15
CA ALA A 247 -22.01 -1.58 -13.85
C ALA A 247 -22.04 -2.80 -12.90
N LEU A 248 -21.33 -2.75 -11.77
CA LEU A 248 -21.44 -3.79 -10.73
C LEU A 248 -22.84 -3.86 -10.14
N VAL A 249 -23.44 -2.71 -9.83
CA VAL A 249 -24.80 -2.64 -9.26
C VAL A 249 -25.84 -3.11 -10.26
N GLU A 250 -25.74 -2.70 -11.52
CA GLU A 250 -26.61 -3.17 -12.60
C GLU A 250 -26.52 -4.69 -12.77
N LYS A 251 -25.31 -5.25 -12.72
CA LYS A 251 -25.08 -6.71 -12.78
C LYS A 251 -25.70 -7.45 -11.59
N ALA A 252 -25.60 -6.89 -10.38
CA ALA A 252 -26.26 -7.47 -9.21
C ALA A 252 -27.79 -7.46 -9.38
N ARG A 253 -28.35 -6.34 -9.83
CA ARG A 253 -29.80 -6.18 -10.02
C ARG A 253 -30.37 -7.00 -11.17
N SER A 254 -29.58 -7.34 -12.17
CA SER A 254 -29.99 -8.26 -13.25
C SER A 254 -30.00 -9.74 -12.82
N GLY A 255 -29.45 -10.07 -11.64
CA GLY A 255 -29.36 -11.44 -11.14
C GLY A 255 -28.28 -12.29 -11.81
N GLU A 256 -27.37 -11.68 -12.56
CA GLU A 256 -26.30 -12.37 -13.27
C GLU A 256 -25.12 -12.64 -12.34
N ALA A 257 -25.28 -13.62 -11.45
CA ALA A 257 -24.24 -14.03 -10.51
C ALA A 257 -22.98 -14.51 -11.26
N PRO A 258 -21.77 -14.11 -10.84
CA PRO A 258 -20.55 -14.68 -11.37
C PRO A 258 -20.46 -16.19 -11.02
N PRO A 259 -19.74 -17.00 -11.81
CA PRO A 259 -19.46 -18.38 -11.42
C PRO A 259 -18.82 -18.41 -10.02
N PRO A 260 -19.09 -19.45 -9.20
CA PRO A 260 -18.60 -19.51 -7.84
C PRO A 260 -17.08 -19.34 -7.81
N ALA A 261 -16.60 -18.39 -7.01
CA ALA A 261 -15.18 -18.18 -6.80
C ALA A 261 -14.56 -19.48 -6.28
N ALA A 262 -13.46 -19.92 -6.90
CA ALA A 262 -12.63 -20.97 -6.32
C ALA A 262 -12.16 -20.49 -4.95
N THR A 263 -12.40 -21.31 -3.92
CA THR A 263 -11.86 -21.10 -2.58
C THR A 263 -10.37 -20.75 -2.70
N PRO A 264 -9.89 -19.63 -2.13
CA PRO A 264 -8.46 -19.36 -2.15
C PRO A 264 -7.76 -20.49 -1.39
N ALA A 265 -7.08 -21.36 -2.13
CA ALA A 265 -6.05 -22.22 -1.59
C ALA A 265 -4.89 -21.29 -1.19
N GLY A 266 -4.50 -21.33 0.09
CA GLY A 266 -3.29 -20.67 0.55
C GLY A 266 -3.52 -19.37 1.31
N ALA A 267 -3.99 -19.48 2.56
CA ALA A 267 -3.27 -18.80 3.62
C ALA A 267 -1.88 -19.46 3.71
N GLU A 268 -0.95 -19.07 2.83
CA GLU A 268 0.39 -19.65 2.84
C GLU A 268 1.15 -19.21 4.08
N ALA A 269 1.80 -20.21 4.66
CA ALA A 269 2.54 -20.17 5.90
C ALA A 269 3.55 -19.01 5.93
N GLY A 270 3.70 -18.43 7.13
CA GLY A 270 4.81 -17.55 7.41
C GLY A 270 6.18 -18.21 7.13
N PRO A 271 7.23 -17.40 6.97
CA PRO A 271 8.57 -17.89 6.61
C PRO A 271 9.04 -18.98 7.59
N PRO A 272 9.83 -19.96 7.11
CA PRO A 272 10.29 -21.07 7.94
C PRO A 272 11.03 -20.55 9.16
N ALA A 273 10.65 -21.06 10.34
CA ALA A 273 11.30 -20.76 11.60
C ALA A 273 12.82 -21.00 11.48
N HIS A 274 13.61 -19.97 11.75
CA HIS A 274 15.04 -20.11 12.00
C HIS A 274 15.22 -21.09 13.16
N ARG A 275 15.74 -22.29 12.87
CA ARG A 275 16.28 -23.16 13.91
C ARG A 275 17.52 -22.48 14.50
N PRO A 276 17.62 -22.31 15.83
CA PRO A 276 18.88 -21.91 16.44
C PRO A 276 19.86 -23.09 16.36
N ALA A 277 21.12 -22.78 16.06
CA ALA A 277 22.26 -23.60 16.44
C ALA A 277 22.76 -23.13 17.80
#